data_AF-A0A368MHF8-F1
#
_entry.id   AF-A0A368MHF8-F1
#
_cell.length_a   1.000
_cell.length_b   1.000
_cell.length_c   1.000
_cell.angle_alpha   90.00
_cell.angle_beta   90.00
_cell.angle_gamma   90.00
#
_symmetry.space_group_name_H-M   'P 1'
#
loop_
_entity.id
_entity.type
_entity.pdbx_description
1 polymer ?
#
loop_
_entity_poly.entity_id
_entity_poly.type
_entity_poly.pdbx_seq_one_letter_code
_entity_poly.pdbx_strand_id
1 'polypeptide(L)'
;MKKIIILILGLSLYTCNEPYANLTTNDEKSQIIKTLFQKVGEENIDYLKEIFSDSMQFIDPHGNKLDKLGFIAGVENLYDLFDEITVENMDGDALGSEVETATYNNGIVWTNIWNTFSATGKYTGQSVAFPFHISYQWEGDKIIKEVQFFDTSVIEKEMNAKDAANNTSQKVVANIDMTVNPGYSTEDVKAFLEKLNNFIRTKEPNTYDYSYFISEDGKRITLIEKFRTSEDFIYHVDNFENGPNIATFMKMFTFKSFVIAGNTSEGLRERIKAYPVDYRGNIGGWIY
;
A
#
# COMPACT_ATOMS: atom_id res chain seq x y z
N MET A 1 12.65 -77.85 -34.84
CA MET A 1 12.35 -76.88 -33.76
C MET A 1 12.29 -75.49 -34.39
N LYS A 2 11.09 -74.98 -34.68
CA LYS A 2 10.87 -73.62 -35.21
C LYS A 2 10.81 -72.65 -34.01
N LYS A 3 11.77 -71.73 -33.88
CA LYS A 3 11.69 -70.65 -32.88
C LYS A 3 11.18 -69.40 -33.58
N ILE A 4 9.98 -68.99 -33.19
CA ILE A 4 9.29 -67.78 -33.64
C ILE A 4 10.07 -66.58 -33.11
N ILE A 5 10.52 -65.71 -34.01
CA ILE A 5 11.03 -64.38 -33.68
C ILE A 5 9.79 -63.48 -33.55
N ILE A 6 9.43 -63.11 -32.31
CA ILE A 6 8.46 -62.05 -32.05
C ILE A 6 9.25 -60.75 -31.97
N LEU A 7 9.18 -59.93 -33.02
CA LEU A 7 9.66 -58.55 -33.00
C LEU A 7 8.54 -57.70 -32.39
N ILE A 8 8.62 -57.40 -31.09
CA ILE A 8 7.70 -56.45 -30.45
C ILE A 8 8.17 -55.04 -30.84
N LEU A 9 7.44 -54.45 -31.79
CA LEU A 9 7.56 -53.06 -32.20
C LEU A 9 7.01 -52.19 -31.05
N GLY A 10 7.87 -51.75 -30.14
CA GLY A 10 7.54 -50.77 -29.12
C GLY A 10 7.36 -49.39 -29.74
N LEU A 11 6.22 -49.11 -30.36
CA LEU A 11 5.78 -47.74 -30.61
C LEU A 11 5.33 -47.14 -29.29
N SER A 12 6.28 -46.56 -28.55
CA SER A 12 5.98 -45.60 -27.50
C SER A 12 5.37 -44.38 -28.19
N LEU A 13 4.03 -44.26 -28.17
CA LEU A 13 3.34 -43.04 -28.52
C LEU A 13 3.71 -42.00 -27.44
N TYR A 14 4.77 -41.25 -27.68
CA TYR A 14 4.98 -39.97 -27.01
C TYR A 14 3.85 -39.06 -27.48
N THR A 15 2.74 -39.00 -26.74
CA THR A 15 1.80 -37.90 -26.88
C THR A 15 2.50 -36.66 -26.33
N CYS A 16 3.29 -36.00 -27.16
CA CYS A 16 3.74 -34.65 -26.90
C CYS A 16 2.46 -33.80 -26.89
N ASN A 17 1.95 -33.47 -25.70
CA ASN A 17 0.92 -32.44 -25.61
C ASN A 17 1.58 -31.15 -26.09
N GLU A 18 1.03 -30.56 -27.15
CA GLU A 18 1.42 -29.22 -27.58
C GLU A 18 1.33 -28.28 -26.38
N PRO A 19 2.37 -27.49 -26.10
CA PRO A 19 2.35 -26.57 -24.97
C PRO A 19 1.19 -25.57 -25.12
N TYR A 20 0.52 -25.24 -24.02
CA TYR A 20 -0.63 -24.34 -24.02
C TYR A 20 -0.25 -22.87 -24.34
N ALA A 21 1.03 -22.55 -24.18
CA ALA A 21 1.62 -21.26 -24.48
C ALA A 21 3.08 -21.43 -24.94
N ASN A 22 3.55 -20.46 -25.71
CA ASN A 22 4.97 -20.28 -26.05
C ASN A 22 5.55 -19.19 -25.14
N LEU A 23 6.74 -19.44 -24.56
CA LEU A 23 7.44 -18.51 -23.68
C LEU A 23 8.74 -18.04 -24.34
N THR A 24 8.98 -16.73 -24.31
CA THR A 24 10.19 -16.09 -24.87
C THR A 24 10.70 -15.00 -23.93
N THR A 25 12.00 -14.70 -23.92
CA THR A 25 12.61 -13.68 -23.05
C THR A 25 13.31 -12.55 -23.83
N ASN A 26 13.32 -12.66 -25.16
CA ASN A 26 14.08 -11.79 -26.06
C ASN A 26 13.32 -11.44 -27.35
N ASP A 27 12.00 -11.58 -27.34
CA ASP A 27 11.13 -11.13 -28.42
C ASP A 27 10.93 -9.60 -28.40
N GLU A 28 10.26 -9.07 -29.42
CA GLU A 28 10.01 -7.63 -29.56
C GLU A 28 9.30 -7.02 -28.35
N LYS A 29 8.32 -7.73 -27.75
CA LYS A 29 7.57 -7.21 -26.60
C LYS A 29 8.42 -7.16 -25.35
N SER A 30 9.24 -8.21 -25.14
CA SER A 30 10.25 -8.20 -24.08
C SER A 30 11.23 -7.02 -24.23
N GLN A 31 11.65 -6.70 -25.47
CA GLN A 31 12.54 -5.56 -25.73
C GLN A 31 11.86 -4.19 -25.52
N ILE A 32 10.59 -4.04 -25.91
CA ILE A 32 9.80 -2.83 -25.62
C ILE A 32 9.71 -2.59 -24.12
N ILE A 33 9.53 -3.66 -23.33
CA ILE A 33 9.44 -3.60 -21.88
C ILE A 33 10.79 -3.28 -21.21
N LYS A 34 11.90 -3.86 -21.69
CA LYS A 34 13.25 -3.44 -21.24
C LYS A 34 13.46 -1.94 -21.48
N THR A 35 13.05 -1.47 -22.67
CA THR A 35 13.11 -0.05 -23.04
C THR A 35 12.18 0.80 -22.17
N LEU A 36 10.98 0.32 -21.85
CA LEU A 36 10.02 1.01 -20.95
C LEU A 36 10.69 1.37 -19.64
N PHE A 37 11.36 0.42 -18.97
CA PHE A 37 12.00 0.70 -17.70
C PHE A 37 13.26 1.55 -17.81
N GLN A 38 14.01 1.44 -18.90
CA GLN A 38 15.06 2.41 -19.20
C GLN A 38 14.48 3.83 -19.30
N LYS A 39 13.34 4.00 -19.99
CA LYS A 39 12.65 5.29 -20.12
C LYS A 39 12.05 5.78 -18.82
N VAL A 40 11.61 4.89 -17.93
CA VAL A 40 11.20 5.26 -16.58
C VAL A 40 12.37 5.89 -15.82
N GLY A 41 13.55 5.27 -15.85
CA GLY A 41 14.75 5.81 -15.21
C GLY A 41 15.28 7.11 -15.84
N GLU A 42 14.99 7.35 -17.12
CA GLU A 42 15.26 8.61 -17.84
C GLU A 42 14.16 9.67 -17.63
N GLU A 43 13.13 9.41 -16.80
CA GLU A 43 11.94 10.24 -16.59
C GLU A 43 11.19 10.61 -17.89
N ASN A 44 11.25 9.73 -18.90
CA ASN A 44 10.67 9.97 -20.22
C ASN A 44 9.21 9.46 -20.29
N ILE A 45 8.29 10.30 -19.85
CA ILE A 45 6.86 9.99 -19.82
C ILE A 45 6.23 9.87 -21.23
N ASP A 46 6.81 10.50 -22.24
CA ASP A 46 6.26 10.52 -23.60
C ASP A 46 6.31 9.13 -24.24
N TYR A 47 7.41 8.39 -24.02
CA TYR A 47 7.50 7.00 -24.47
C TYR A 47 6.42 6.11 -23.83
N LEU A 48 6.17 6.28 -22.53
CA LEU A 48 5.10 5.56 -21.84
C LEU A 48 3.72 5.94 -22.43
N LYS A 49 3.47 7.23 -22.69
CA LYS A 49 2.22 7.66 -23.34
C LYS A 49 2.04 7.03 -24.73
N GLU A 50 3.12 6.76 -25.45
CA GLU A 50 3.07 6.17 -26.79
C GLU A 50 2.74 4.69 -26.77
N ILE A 51 3.39 3.88 -25.94
CA ILE A 51 3.28 2.41 -25.99
C ILE A 51 1.99 1.86 -25.37
N PHE A 52 1.35 2.61 -24.47
CA PHE A 52 0.09 2.22 -23.86
C PHE A 52 -1.10 2.66 -24.73
N SER A 53 -2.07 1.77 -24.90
CA SER A 53 -3.35 2.07 -25.56
C SER A 53 -4.11 3.16 -24.80
N ASP A 54 -4.84 4.03 -25.51
CA ASP A 54 -5.68 5.05 -24.86
C ASP A 54 -6.82 4.43 -24.03
N SER A 55 -7.24 3.21 -24.37
CA SER A 55 -8.28 2.46 -23.64
C SER A 55 -7.71 1.46 -22.62
N MET A 56 -6.44 1.64 -22.21
CA MET A 56 -5.76 0.68 -21.34
C MET A 56 -6.41 0.60 -19.94
N GLN A 57 -6.36 -0.58 -19.32
CA GLN A 57 -6.80 -0.80 -17.94
C GLN A 57 -5.60 -0.97 -17.01
N PHE A 58 -5.46 -0.10 -16.01
CA PHE A 58 -4.40 -0.17 -15.01
C PHE A 58 -4.97 -0.78 -13.73
N ILE A 59 -4.29 -1.79 -13.17
CA ILE A 59 -4.60 -2.37 -11.87
C ILE A 59 -3.41 -2.14 -10.95
N ASP A 60 -3.61 -1.32 -9.91
CA ASP A 60 -2.58 -0.99 -8.91
C ASP A 60 -2.36 -2.16 -7.91
N PRO A 61 -1.34 -2.09 -7.04
CA PRO A 61 -1.08 -3.12 -6.03
C PRO A 61 -2.21 -3.34 -5.01
N HIS A 62 -3.15 -2.40 -4.88
CA HIS A 62 -4.32 -2.53 -4.02
C HIS A 62 -5.55 -3.12 -4.75
N GLY A 63 -5.42 -3.37 -6.06
CA GLY A 63 -6.49 -3.89 -6.91
C GLY A 63 -7.46 -2.83 -7.45
N ASN A 64 -7.17 -1.54 -7.26
CA ASN A 64 -7.95 -0.46 -7.84
C ASN A 64 -7.78 -0.45 -9.36
N LYS A 65 -8.86 -0.09 -10.06
CA LYS A 65 -8.85 0.02 -11.51
C LYS A 65 -8.80 1.48 -11.92
N LEU A 66 -7.79 1.82 -12.70
CA LEU A 66 -7.54 3.15 -13.22
C LEU A 66 -7.41 3.10 -14.75
N ASP A 67 -7.56 4.26 -15.38
CA ASP A 67 -7.32 4.44 -16.81
C ASP A 67 -5.88 4.92 -17.08
N LYS A 68 -5.60 5.25 -18.35
CA LYS A 68 -4.30 5.78 -18.76
C LYS A 68 -3.92 7.08 -18.03
N LEU A 69 -4.89 7.95 -17.72
CA LEU A 69 -4.61 9.19 -16.98
C LEU A 69 -4.16 8.89 -15.55
N GLY A 70 -4.84 7.96 -14.89
CA GLY A 70 -4.45 7.49 -13.55
C GLY A 70 -3.07 6.82 -13.54
N PHE A 71 -2.76 5.99 -14.54
CA PHE A 71 -1.43 5.39 -14.71
C PHE A 71 -0.33 6.46 -14.85
N ILE A 72 -0.50 7.40 -15.79
CA ILE A 72 0.49 8.46 -16.05
C ILE A 72 0.68 9.33 -14.80
N ALA A 73 -0.40 9.69 -14.10
CA ALA A 73 -0.31 10.45 -12.85
C ALA A 73 0.45 9.67 -11.76
N GLY A 74 0.32 8.33 -11.72
CA GLY A 74 1.08 7.49 -10.82
C GLY A 74 2.59 7.51 -11.10
N VAL A 75 2.98 7.45 -12.37
CA VAL A 75 4.39 7.55 -12.79
C VAL A 75 4.95 8.94 -12.55
N GLU A 76 4.21 10.00 -12.88
CA GLU A 76 4.61 11.39 -12.59
C GLU A 76 4.78 11.61 -11.07
N ASN A 77 3.89 11.02 -10.25
CA ASN A 77 4.05 11.06 -8.79
C ASN A 77 5.29 10.28 -8.31
N LEU A 78 5.69 9.21 -8.98
CA LEU A 78 6.95 8.52 -8.68
C LEU A 78 8.15 9.45 -8.90
N TYR A 79 8.15 10.22 -10.00
CA TYR A 79 9.18 11.23 -10.29
C TYR A 79 9.15 12.37 -9.28
N ASP A 80 7.99 12.78 -8.79
CA ASP A 80 7.89 13.78 -7.72
C ASP A 80 8.51 13.32 -6.39
N LEU A 81 8.59 12.01 -6.16
CA LEU A 81 8.99 11.42 -4.88
C LEU A 81 10.44 10.94 -4.87
N PHE A 82 10.97 10.50 -6.01
CA PHE A 82 12.27 9.82 -6.07
C PHE A 82 13.18 10.40 -7.15
N ASP A 83 14.48 10.36 -6.88
CA ASP A 83 15.58 10.56 -7.83
C ASP A 83 16.28 9.22 -8.11
N GLU A 84 17.10 9.17 -9.17
CA GLU A 84 17.97 8.02 -9.47
C GLU A 84 17.21 6.69 -9.62
N ILE A 85 16.02 6.76 -10.23
CA ILE A 85 15.17 5.60 -10.45
C ILE A 85 15.86 4.61 -11.39
N THR A 86 16.03 3.39 -10.92
CA THR A 86 16.66 2.30 -11.66
C THR A 86 15.96 0.97 -11.40
N VAL A 87 16.13 0.05 -12.34
CA VAL A 87 15.78 -1.36 -12.18
C VAL A 87 17.01 -2.20 -12.50
N GLU A 88 17.07 -3.42 -12.01
CA GLU A 88 18.13 -4.35 -12.38
C GLU A 88 18.04 -4.71 -13.87
N ASN A 89 19.20 -4.98 -14.47
CA ASN A 89 19.26 -5.36 -15.87
C ASN A 89 18.50 -6.68 -16.10
N MET A 90 17.81 -6.75 -17.24
CA MET A 90 17.07 -7.94 -17.68
C MET A 90 17.73 -8.45 -18.96
N ASP A 91 18.67 -9.38 -18.86
CA ASP A 91 19.34 -9.96 -20.02
C ASP A 91 18.52 -11.08 -20.68
N GLY A 92 17.53 -11.63 -19.98
CA GLY A 92 16.59 -12.62 -20.50
C GLY A 92 17.16 -14.04 -20.51
N ASP A 93 18.14 -14.32 -19.64
CA ASP A 93 18.76 -15.64 -19.51
C ASP A 93 18.03 -16.56 -18.50
N ALA A 94 16.96 -16.06 -17.87
CA ALA A 94 16.16 -16.71 -16.85
C ALA A 94 16.88 -16.90 -15.49
N LEU A 95 17.90 -16.09 -15.19
CA LEU A 95 18.67 -16.07 -13.96
C LEU A 95 18.59 -14.70 -13.24
N GLY A 96 17.57 -14.54 -12.41
CA GLY A 96 17.46 -13.38 -11.50
C GLY A 96 16.34 -12.43 -11.92
N SER A 97 16.69 -11.21 -12.29
CA SER A 97 15.75 -10.18 -12.73
C SER A 97 15.38 -10.39 -14.20
N GLU A 98 14.11 -10.64 -14.47
CA GLU A 98 13.67 -11.25 -15.72
C GLU A 98 12.50 -10.55 -16.38
N VAL A 99 12.46 -10.70 -17.70
CA VAL A 99 11.29 -10.40 -18.54
C VAL A 99 10.96 -11.61 -19.40
N GLU A 100 9.69 -11.99 -19.40
CA GLU A 100 9.20 -13.13 -20.16
C GLU A 100 7.89 -12.76 -20.86
N THR A 101 7.75 -13.16 -22.11
CA THR A 101 6.53 -12.99 -22.90
C THR A 101 5.91 -14.37 -23.15
N ALA A 102 4.68 -14.55 -22.66
CA ALA A 102 3.85 -15.72 -22.87
C ALA A 102 2.81 -15.44 -23.96
N THR A 103 2.85 -16.22 -25.03
CA THR A 103 1.85 -16.23 -26.11
C THR A 103 0.99 -17.48 -26.00
N TYR A 104 -0.28 -17.31 -25.65
CA TYR A 104 -1.22 -18.41 -25.45
C TYR A 104 -1.87 -18.83 -26.78
N ASN A 105 -2.31 -20.08 -26.87
CA ASN A 105 -2.93 -20.64 -28.08
C ASN A 105 -4.23 -19.94 -28.51
N ASN A 106 -4.86 -19.17 -27.61
CA ASN A 106 -6.03 -18.35 -27.90
C ASN A 106 -5.68 -16.94 -28.41
N GLY A 107 -4.39 -16.66 -28.68
CA GLY A 107 -3.90 -15.38 -29.18
C GLY A 107 -3.67 -14.31 -28.10
N ILE A 108 -3.96 -14.60 -26.83
CA ILE A 108 -3.65 -13.69 -25.73
C ILE A 108 -2.12 -13.65 -25.55
N VAL A 109 -1.58 -12.45 -25.39
CA VAL A 109 -0.15 -12.24 -25.15
C VAL A 109 0.04 -11.43 -23.88
N TRP A 110 0.90 -11.93 -22.99
CA TRP A 110 1.32 -11.26 -21.77
C TRP A 110 2.84 -11.14 -21.71
N THR A 111 3.35 -10.00 -21.27
CA THR A 111 4.74 -9.86 -20.84
C THR A 111 4.78 -9.66 -19.34
N ASN A 112 5.59 -10.44 -18.64
CA ASN A 112 5.73 -10.46 -17.19
C ASN A 112 7.15 -10.05 -16.81
N ILE A 113 7.27 -9.37 -15.68
CA ILE A 113 8.54 -8.84 -15.21
C ILE A 113 8.70 -9.16 -13.74
N TRP A 114 9.87 -9.63 -13.36
CA TRP A 114 10.30 -9.83 -11.98
C TRP A 114 11.58 -9.06 -11.79
N ASN A 115 11.58 -8.02 -10.95
CA ASN A 115 12.73 -7.14 -10.84
C ASN A 115 12.77 -6.41 -9.49
N THR A 116 13.86 -5.69 -9.23
CA THR A 116 14.04 -4.82 -8.06
C THR A 116 14.03 -3.37 -8.52
N PHE A 117 13.09 -2.59 -8.01
CA PHE A 117 13.12 -1.13 -8.12
C PHE A 117 14.14 -0.57 -7.13
N SER A 118 14.96 0.39 -7.55
CA SER A 118 15.87 1.14 -6.67
C SER A 118 15.79 2.64 -6.97
N ALA A 119 15.81 3.48 -5.93
CA ALA A 119 15.82 4.93 -6.07
C ALA A 119 16.29 5.64 -4.78
N THR A 120 16.41 6.96 -4.82
CA THR A 120 16.70 7.82 -3.66
C THR A 120 15.50 8.73 -3.38
N GLY A 121 14.97 8.71 -2.17
CA GLY A 121 13.83 9.56 -1.78
C GLY A 121 14.19 11.05 -1.75
N LYS A 122 13.40 11.91 -2.42
CA LYS A 122 13.63 13.36 -2.51
C LYS A 122 13.46 14.10 -1.19
N TYR A 123 12.61 13.59 -0.31
CA TYR A 123 12.24 14.21 0.97
C TYR A 123 12.92 13.51 2.14
N THR A 124 13.10 12.20 2.08
CA THR A 124 13.81 11.46 3.14
C THR A 124 15.33 11.40 2.93
N GLY A 125 15.80 11.55 1.69
CA GLY A 125 17.21 11.33 1.31
C GLY A 125 17.65 9.87 1.41
N GLN A 126 16.74 8.92 1.61
CA GLN A 126 17.06 7.51 1.79
C GLN A 126 17.15 6.78 0.46
N SER A 127 18.22 6.04 0.25
CA SER A 127 18.26 5.02 -0.81
C SER A 127 17.34 3.86 -0.42
N VAL A 128 16.44 3.50 -1.34
CA VAL A 128 15.44 2.45 -1.15
C VAL A 128 15.52 1.44 -2.28
N ALA A 129 15.16 0.20 -1.97
CA ALA A 129 15.00 -0.85 -2.96
C ALA A 129 13.87 -1.80 -2.55
N PHE A 130 13.06 -2.24 -3.50
CA PHE A 130 12.01 -3.23 -3.26
C PHE A 130 11.73 -4.09 -4.50
N PRO A 131 11.40 -5.38 -4.33
CA PRO A 131 11.03 -6.24 -5.44
C PRO A 131 9.63 -5.89 -5.95
N PHE A 132 9.43 -6.05 -7.25
CA PHE A 132 8.13 -5.91 -7.89
C PHE A 132 7.89 -6.98 -8.95
N HIS A 133 6.61 -7.19 -9.23
CA HIS A 133 6.14 -7.94 -10.39
C HIS A 133 5.10 -7.11 -11.15
N ILE A 134 5.25 -7.02 -12.47
CA ILE A 134 4.27 -6.34 -13.34
C ILE A 134 3.96 -7.23 -14.54
N SER A 135 2.68 -7.30 -14.89
CA SER A 135 2.17 -8.02 -16.06
C SER A 135 1.52 -7.05 -17.04
N TYR A 136 1.88 -7.16 -18.32
CA TYR A 136 1.39 -6.33 -19.42
C TYR A 136 0.66 -7.20 -20.45
N GLN A 137 -0.60 -6.90 -20.71
CA GLN A 137 -1.36 -7.53 -21.79
C GLN A 137 -1.29 -6.70 -23.06
N TRP A 138 -1.14 -7.37 -24.20
CA TRP A 138 -0.96 -6.72 -25.49
C TRP A 138 -2.16 -6.91 -26.42
N GLU A 139 -2.38 -5.90 -27.26
CA GLU A 139 -3.16 -5.99 -28.49
C GLU A 139 -2.36 -5.32 -29.61
N GLY A 140 -1.96 -6.09 -30.62
CA GLY A 140 -1.01 -5.59 -31.63
C GLY A 140 0.31 -5.15 -31.00
N ASP A 141 0.67 -3.89 -31.20
CA ASP A 141 1.88 -3.22 -30.70
C ASP A 141 1.64 -2.40 -29.42
N LYS A 142 0.39 -2.35 -28.91
CA LYS A 142 0.03 -1.55 -27.72
C LYS A 142 -0.23 -2.40 -26.49
N ILE A 143 0.09 -1.83 -25.34
CA ILE A 143 -0.29 -2.38 -24.03
C ILE A 143 -1.74 -1.96 -23.74
N ILE A 144 -2.62 -2.93 -23.55
CA ILE A 144 -4.04 -2.71 -23.24
C ILE A 144 -4.37 -2.92 -21.76
N LYS A 145 -3.46 -3.54 -21.00
CA LYS A 145 -3.65 -3.76 -19.57
C LYS A 145 -2.33 -3.88 -18.86
N GLU A 146 -2.24 -3.28 -17.68
CA GLU A 146 -1.14 -3.46 -16.74
C GLU A 146 -1.68 -3.89 -15.38
N VAL A 147 -0.99 -4.83 -14.74
CA VAL A 147 -1.27 -5.28 -13.37
C VAL A 147 0.01 -5.26 -12.57
N GLN A 148 0.03 -4.52 -11.47
CA GLN A 148 1.21 -4.34 -10.62
C GLN A 148 1.07 -5.10 -9.30
N PHE A 149 2.21 -5.63 -8.83
CA PHE A 149 2.35 -6.30 -7.55
C PHE A 149 3.66 -5.89 -6.89
N PHE A 150 3.58 -5.12 -5.81
CA PHE A 150 4.70 -4.78 -4.95
C PHE A 150 4.18 -4.22 -3.62
N ASP A 151 5.05 -4.11 -2.62
CA ASP A 151 4.73 -3.43 -1.37
C ASP A 151 4.82 -1.91 -1.56
N THR A 152 3.71 -1.21 -1.34
CA THR A 152 3.58 0.24 -1.47
C THR A 152 4.20 1.01 -0.31
N SER A 153 4.60 0.33 0.78
CA SER A 153 5.07 0.97 2.02
C SER A 153 6.23 1.94 1.82
N VAL A 154 7.13 1.65 0.88
CA VAL A 154 8.25 2.54 0.52
C VAL A 154 7.77 3.85 -0.10
N ILE A 155 6.82 3.76 -1.04
CA ILE A 155 6.23 4.93 -1.70
C ILE A 155 5.40 5.72 -0.69
N GLU A 156 4.58 5.05 0.12
CA GLU A 156 3.78 5.67 1.17
C GLU A 156 4.65 6.42 2.20
N LYS A 157 5.80 5.87 2.55
CA LYS A 157 6.77 6.52 3.45
C LYS A 157 7.30 7.81 2.86
N GLU A 158 7.68 7.81 1.58
CA GLU A 158 8.18 9.00 0.90
C GLU A 158 7.07 10.05 0.70
N MET A 159 5.84 9.62 0.40
CA MET A 159 4.67 10.49 0.36
C MET A 159 4.41 11.15 1.72
N ASN A 160 4.50 10.40 2.81
CA ASN A 160 4.37 10.97 4.17
C ASN A 160 5.47 11.99 4.46
N ALA A 161 6.69 11.79 3.95
CA ALA A 161 7.77 12.75 4.08
C ALA A 161 7.54 14.02 3.23
N LYS A 162 7.04 13.88 1.99
CA LYS A 162 6.58 14.99 1.15
C LYS A 162 5.52 15.83 1.87
N ASP A 163 4.51 15.17 2.40
CA ASP A 163 3.42 15.84 3.12
C ASP A 163 3.89 16.53 4.40
N ALA A 164 4.84 15.95 5.12
CA ALA A 164 5.42 16.58 6.30
C ALA A 164 6.26 17.82 5.92
N ALA A 165 7.10 17.72 4.88
CA ALA A 165 7.91 18.81 4.38
C ALA A 165 7.07 19.99 3.89
N ASN A 166 5.93 19.69 3.26
CA ASN A 166 5.00 20.70 2.73
C ASN A 166 3.91 21.12 3.72
N ASN A 167 3.90 20.56 4.93
CA ASN A 167 2.85 20.76 5.93
C ASN A 167 1.42 20.46 5.43
N THR A 168 1.29 19.49 4.52
CA THR A 168 0.01 19.09 3.87
C THR A 168 -0.58 17.79 4.40
N SER A 169 0.08 17.13 5.35
CA SER A 169 -0.42 15.89 5.95
C SER A 169 -1.86 16.05 6.48
N GLN A 170 -2.75 15.13 6.12
CA GLN A 170 -4.14 15.10 6.59
C GLN A 170 -4.31 14.38 7.94
N LYS A 171 -3.22 13.81 8.47
CA LYS A 171 -3.24 13.00 9.69
C LYS A 171 -3.57 13.85 10.91
N VAL A 172 -4.32 13.26 11.82
CA VAL A 172 -4.73 13.87 13.08
C VAL A 172 -4.34 12.96 14.24
N VAL A 173 -3.89 13.56 15.34
CA VAL A 173 -3.53 12.87 16.58
C VAL A 173 -4.39 13.39 17.72
N ALA A 174 -5.04 12.49 18.44
CA ALA A 174 -5.65 12.78 19.73
C ALA A 174 -4.69 12.36 20.85
N ASN A 175 -4.40 13.28 21.77
CA ASN A 175 -3.64 12.99 22.98
C ASN A 175 -4.49 13.39 24.19
N ILE A 176 -4.82 12.41 25.02
CA ILE A 176 -5.80 12.54 26.09
C ILE A 176 -5.17 12.06 27.39
N ASP A 177 -4.99 12.98 28.34
CA ASP A 177 -4.63 12.59 29.71
C ASP A 177 -5.87 12.48 30.57
N MET A 178 -5.95 11.40 31.33
CA MET A 178 -7.07 11.07 32.20
C MET A 178 -6.60 10.60 33.56
N THR A 179 -7.46 10.75 34.57
CA THR A 179 -7.33 10.07 35.86
C THR A 179 -8.28 8.90 35.95
N VAL A 180 -7.85 7.82 36.61
CA VAL A 180 -8.70 6.69 36.97
C VAL A 180 -9.54 7.07 38.20
N ASN A 181 -10.85 6.92 38.09
CA ASN A 181 -11.78 7.26 39.16
C ASN A 181 -11.70 6.23 40.31
N PRO A 182 -12.06 6.60 41.55
CA PRO A 182 -12.09 5.67 42.67
C PRO A 182 -12.98 4.46 42.39
N GLY A 183 -12.57 3.29 42.90
CA GLY A 183 -13.31 2.04 42.75
C GLY A 183 -12.88 1.18 41.56
N TYR A 184 -11.86 1.59 40.81
CA TYR A 184 -11.27 0.81 39.72
C TYR A 184 -9.80 0.52 40.00
N SER A 185 -9.44 -0.76 39.93
CA SER A 185 -8.06 -1.24 39.97
C SER A 185 -7.39 -1.17 38.60
N THR A 186 -6.07 -1.35 38.56
CA THR A 186 -5.32 -1.49 37.30
C THR A 186 -5.84 -2.67 36.47
N GLU A 187 -6.25 -3.76 37.13
CA GLU A 187 -6.81 -4.95 36.49
C GLU A 187 -8.18 -4.64 35.86
N ASP A 188 -9.03 -3.87 36.53
CA ASP A 188 -10.33 -3.44 35.98
C ASP A 188 -10.13 -2.58 34.72
N VAL A 189 -9.16 -1.66 34.77
CA VAL A 189 -8.78 -0.80 33.64
C VAL A 189 -8.32 -1.67 32.46
N LYS A 190 -7.37 -2.59 32.68
CA LYS A 190 -6.87 -3.48 31.62
C LYS A 190 -7.98 -4.31 30.99
N ALA A 191 -8.84 -4.92 31.80
CA ALA A 191 -9.95 -5.73 31.31
C ALA A 191 -10.97 -4.92 30.50
N PHE A 192 -11.19 -3.65 30.85
CA PHE A 192 -12.02 -2.76 30.05
C PHE A 192 -11.33 -2.37 28.73
N LEU A 193 -10.04 -2.02 28.76
CA LEU A 193 -9.29 -1.64 27.57
C LEU A 193 -9.16 -2.79 26.56
N GLU A 194 -9.05 -4.05 27.01
CA GLU A 194 -9.10 -5.22 26.12
C GLU A 194 -10.41 -5.27 25.32
N LYS A 195 -11.54 -5.01 25.98
CA LYS A 195 -12.87 -4.97 25.31
C LYS A 195 -12.97 -3.80 24.35
N LEU A 196 -12.49 -2.62 24.75
CA LEU A 196 -12.50 -1.42 23.92
C LEU A 196 -11.62 -1.60 22.68
N ASN A 197 -10.40 -2.13 22.84
CA ASN A 197 -9.49 -2.42 21.74
C ASN A 197 -10.09 -3.40 20.73
N ASN A 198 -10.77 -4.45 21.19
CA ASN A 198 -11.46 -5.38 20.30
C ASN A 198 -12.61 -4.71 19.53
N PHE A 199 -13.36 -3.81 20.19
CA PHE A 199 -14.40 -3.02 19.52
C PHE A 199 -13.81 -2.13 18.43
N ILE A 200 -12.77 -1.35 18.73
CA ILE A 200 -12.12 -0.45 17.77
C ILE A 200 -11.55 -1.25 16.58
N ARG A 201 -10.76 -2.30 16.84
CA ARG A 201 -10.17 -3.13 15.78
C ARG A 201 -11.20 -3.78 14.84
N THR A 202 -12.42 -4.04 15.31
CA THR A 202 -13.47 -4.66 14.49
C THR A 202 -14.34 -3.66 13.74
N LYS A 203 -14.38 -2.39 14.19
CA LYS A 203 -15.28 -1.37 13.64
C LYS A 203 -14.57 -0.27 12.86
N GLU A 204 -13.28 -0.08 13.10
CA GLU A 204 -12.50 1.06 12.61
C GLU A 204 -11.20 0.58 11.93
N PRO A 205 -11.26 0.11 10.67
CA PRO A 205 -10.10 -0.44 9.98
C PRO A 205 -9.00 0.61 9.69
N ASN A 206 -9.33 1.90 9.73
CA ASN A 206 -8.41 3.00 9.41
C ASN A 206 -7.74 3.62 10.64
N THR A 207 -8.13 3.23 11.86
CA THR A 207 -7.46 3.65 13.10
C THR A 207 -6.15 2.87 13.23
N TYR A 208 -5.03 3.54 13.00
CA TYR A 208 -3.72 2.85 12.88
C TYR A 208 -2.87 2.91 14.14
N ASP A 209 -3.16 3.82 15.08
CA ASP A 209 -2.56 3.84 16.42
C ASP A 209 -3.65 4.14 17.45
N TYR A 210 -3.75 3.28 18.46
CA TYR A 210 -4.74 3.36 19.53
C TYR A 210 -4.14 2.75 20.80
N SER A 211 -3.53 3.61 21.60
CA SER A 211 -2.58 3.19 22.63
C SER A 211 -2.85 3.85 23.97
N TYR A 212 -2.90 3.03 25.03
CA TYR A 212 -3.06 3.48 26.41
C TYR A 212 -1.80 3.20 27.22
N PHE A 213 -1.38 4.19 28.00
CA PHE A 213 -0.23 4.11 28.89
C PHE A 213 -0.68 4.48 30.31
N ILE A 214 -0.33 3.66 31.30
CA ILE A 214 -0.73 3.86 32.69
C ILE A 214 0.47 4.26 33.56
N SER A 215 0.26 5.18 34.50
CA SER A 215 1.27 5.52 35.50
C SER A 215 1.56 4.35 36.45
N GLU A 216 2.74 4.35 37.06
CA GLU A 216 3.17 3.29 38.00
C GLU A 216 2.19 3.11 39.17
N ASP A 217 1.57 4.18 39.65
CA ASP A 217 0.58 4.15 40.72
C ASP A 217 -0.84 3.77 40.26
N GLY A 218 -1.04 3.50 38.97
CA GLY A 218 -2.33 3.11 38.39
C GLY A 218 -3.36 4.23 38.28
N LYS A 219 -3.03 5.48 38.61
CA LYS A 219 -4.02 6.56 38.76
C LYS A 219 -4.15 7.48 37.54
N ARG A 220 -3.18 7.46 36.62
CA ARG A 220 -3.18 8.29 35.41
C ARG A 220 -3.06 7.43 34.17
N ILE A 221 -3.78 7.84 33.14
CA ILE A 221 -3.80 7.22 31.83
C ILE A 221 -3.48 8.28 30.79
N THR A 222 -2.58 7.98 29.88
CA THR A 222 -2.38 8.74 28.64
C THR A 222 -2.86 7.88 27.48
N LEU A 223 -3.77 8.43 26.70
CA LEU A 223 -4.32 7.82 25.49
C LEU A 223 -3.83 8.59 24.28
N ILE A 224 -3.21 7.87 23.35
CA ILE A 224 -2.77 8.40 22.06
C ILE A 224 -3.52 7.66 20.98
N GLU A 225 -4.21 8.42 20.14
CA GLU A 225 -4.96 7.92 18.99
C GLU A 225 -4.46 8.65 17.75
N LYS A 226 -4.25 7.92 16.65
CA LYS A 226 -3.85 8.52 15.39
C LYS A 226 -4.73 8.04 14.24
N PHE A 227 -5.11 9.00 13.41
CA PHE A 227 -6.05 8.82 12.32
C PHE A 227 -5.43 9.31 11.02
N ARG A 228 -5.77 8.63 9.90
CA ARG A 228 -5.25 9.00 8.58
C ARG A 228 -5.83 10.33 8.10
N THR A 229 -7.09 10.61 8.47
CA THR A 229 -7.82 11.82 8.09
C THR A 229 -8.66 12.37 9.25
N SER A 230 -9.20 13.58 9.07
CA SER A 230 -10.20 14.14 9.99
C SER A 230 -11.51 13.34 9.98
N GLU A 231 -11.87 12.75 8.85
CA GLU A 231 -13.07 11.95 8.64
C GLU A 231 -13.00 10.61 9.40
N ASP A 232 -11.83 9.97 9.41
CA ASP A 232 -11.60 8.76 10.22
C ASP A 232 -11.78 9.06 11.72
N PHE A 233 -11.32 10.23 12.18
CA PHE A 233 -11.50 10.62 13.58
C PHE A 233 -12.96 10.96 13.90
N ILE A 234 -13.68 11.63 12.99
CA ILE A 234 -15.13 11.85 13.16
C ILE A 234 -15.86 10.50 13.30
N TYR A 235 -15.54 9.54 12.44
CA TYR A 235 -16.11 8.19 12.51
C TYR A 235 -15.79 7.47 13.83
N HIS A 236 -14.57 7.63 14.36
CA HIS A 236 -14.19 7.13 15.68
C HIS A 236 -15.06 7.74 16.79
N VAL A 237 -15.20 9.07 16.82
CA VAL A 237 -16.03 9.76 17.81
C VAL A 237 -17.49 9.31 17.74
N ASP A 238 -18.04 9.18 16.53
CA ASP A 238 -19.41 8.70 16.33
C ASP A 238 -19.61 7.26 16.83
N ASN A 239 -18.65 6.37 16.57
CA ASN A 239 -18.70 5.00 17.08
C ASN A 239 -18.54 4.93 18.59
N PHE A 240 -17.70 5.79 19.16
CA PHE A 240 -17.49 5.85 20.60
C PHE A 240 -18.75 6.35 21.31
N GLU A 241 -19.31 7.48 20.87
CA GLU A 241 -20.49 8.11 21.47
C GLU A 241 -21.76 7.26 21.34
N ASN A 242 -21.96 6.60 20.20
CA ASN A 242 -23.12 5.73 19.97
C ASN A 242 -22.86 4.27 20.39
N GLY A 243 -21.66 3.97 20.87
CA GLY A 243 -21.21 2.62 21.19
C GLY A 243 -21.56 2.17 22.60
N PRO A 244 -21.37 0.86 22.90
CA PRO A 244 -21.68 0.30 24.22
C PRO A 244 -20.67 0.72 25.31
N ASN A 245 -19.54 1.36 24.93
CA ASN A 245 -18.41 1.56 25.82
C ASN A 245 -18.37 2.94 26.51
N ILE A 246 -19.04 3.97 25.96
CA ILE A 246 -18.96 5.35 26.48
C ILE A 246 -19.40 5.45 27.94
N ALA A 247 -20.50 4.80 28.32
CA ALA A 247 -21.01 4.88 29.69
C ALA A 247 -20.02 4.30 30.71
N THR A 248 -19.32 3.22 30.35
CA THR A 248 -18.29 2.61 31.20
C THR A 248 -17.03 3.47 31.20
N PHE A 249 -16.62 3.98 30.04
CA PHE A 249 -15.47 4.86 29.89
C PHE A 249 -15.60 6.11 30.78
N MET A 250 -16.74 6.81 30.69
CA MET A 250 -17.00 8.04 31.46
C MET A 250 -17.17 7.79 32.97
N LYS A 251 -17.50 6.56 33.39
CA LYS A 251 -17.47 6.17 34.81
C LYS A 251 -16.06 5.90 35.30
N MET A 252 -15.23 5.29 34.47
CA MET A 252 -13.89 4.86 34.82
C MET A 252 -12.87 6.00 34.80
N PHE A 253 -13.01 6.94 33.87
CA PHE A 253 -12.01 7.98 33.63
C PHE A 253 -12.58 9.40 33.79
N THR A 254 -11.71 10.31 34.23
CA THR A 254 -11.96 11.76 34.21
C THR A 254 -10.88 12.45 33.37
N PHE A 255 -11.29 13.21 32.35
CA PHE A 255 -10.38 13.97 31.49
C PHE A 255 -9.61 15.04 32.28
N LYS A 256 -8.31 15.18 31.98
CA LYS A 256 -7.42 16.23 32.48
C LYS A 256 -6.91 17.12 31.36
N SER A 257 -6.57 16.53 30.22
CA SER A 257 -6.18 17.22 29.00
C SER A 257 -6.81 16.51 27.80
N PHE A 258 -7.14 17.28 26.77
CA PHE A 258 -7.57 16.73 25.49
C PHE A 258 -6.99 17.59 24.37
N VAL A 259 -5.90 17.13 23.78
CA VAL A 259 -5.20 17.81 22.69
C VAL A 259 -5.52 17.12 21.38
N ILE A 260 -5.97 17.87 20.38
CA ILE A 260 -6.06 17.39 19.00
C ILE A 260 -5.00 18.12 18.18
N ALA A 261 -4.01 17.38 17.70
CA ALA A 261 -2.89 17.89 16.94
C ALA A 261 -2.93 17.47 15.46
N GLY A 262 -2.38 18.30 14.58
CA GLY A 262 -2.32 18.07 13.13
C GLY A 262 -3.23 19.01 12.33
N ASN A 263 -3.41 18.70 11.05
CA ASN A 263 -4.24 19.50 10.15
C ASN A 263 -5.71 19.07 10.29
N THR A 264 -6.40 19.67 11.25
CA THR A 264 -7.82 19.40 11.53
C THR A 264 -8.74 20.15 10.58
N SER A 265 -9.69 19.44 9.96
CA SER A 265 -10.73 20.06 9.13
C SER A 265 -11.73 20.87 9.97
N GLU A 266 -12.41 21.82 9.33
CA GLU A 266 -13.50 22.56 9.97
C GLU A 266 -14.63 21.63 10.44
N GLY A 267 -14.94 20.61 9.64
CA GLY A 267 -15.95 19.59 9.97
C GLY A 267 -15.62 18.84 11.26
N LEU A 268 -14.35 18.45 11.46
CA LEU A 268 -13.92 17.82 12.70
C LEU A 268 -14.06 18.78 13.89
N ARG A 269 -13.61 20.03 13.74
CA ARG A 269 -13.67 21.03 14.81
C ARG A 269 -15.11 21.30 15.28
N GLU A 270 -16.03 21.37 14.31
CA GLU A 270 -17.46 21.55 14.60
C GLU A 270 -18.06 20.30 15.27
N ARG A 271 -17.68 19.10 14.81
CA ARG A 271 -18.20 17.84 15.35
C ARG A 271 -17.85 17.62 16.83
N ILE A 272 -16.65 17.99 17.24
CA ILE A 272 -16.15 17.75 18.62
C ILE A 272 -16.20 19.00 19.49
N LYS A 273 -16.88 20.08 19.07
CA LYS A 273 -16.94 21.36 19.80
C LYS A 273 -17.48 21.28 21.24
N ALA A 274 -18.19 20.20 21.58
CA ALA A 274 -18.69 19.93 22.92
C ALA A 274 -17.60 19.45 23.89
N TYR A 275 -16.48 18.95 23.35
CA TYR A 275 -15.32 18.53 24.14
C TYR A 275 -14.39 19.72 24.42
N PRO A 276 -13.73 19.75 25.58
CA PRO A 276 -12.78 20.80 25.95
C PRO A 276 -11.42 20.60 25.25
N VAL A 277 -11.43 20.65 23.92
CA VAL A 277 -10.27 20.34 23.08
C VAL A 277 -9.33 21.54 22.94
N ASP A 278 -8.03 21.28 23.12
CA ASP A 278 -6.93 22.16 22.75
C ASP A 278 -6.39 21.77 21.36
N TYR A 279 -6.61 22.62 20.36
CA TYR A 279 -6.19 22.37 18.97
C TYR A 279 -4.76 22.84 18.73
N ARG A 280 -3.90 21.97 18.20
CA ARG A 280 -2.50 22.30 17.90
C ARG A 280 -2.14 21.99 16.45
N GLY A 281 -1.85 23.03 15.67
CA GLY A 281 -1.36 22.86 14.30
C GLY A 281 0.04 22.24 14.26
N ASN A 282 0.36 21.59 13.15
CA ASN A 282 1.72 21.12 12.92
C ASN A 282 2.64 22.32 12.62
N ILE A 283 3.81 22.34 13.27
CA ILE A 283 4.85 23.37 13.09
C ILE A 283 6.21 22.77 12.68
N GLY A 284 6.27 21.45 12.46
CA GLY A 284 7.47 20.70 12.11
C GLY A 284 7.43 19.25 12.61
N GLY A 285 8.28 18.40 12.02
CA GLY A 285 8.25 16.95 12.26
C GLY A 285 7.22 16.23 11.41
N TRP A 286 7.08 14.92 11.60
CA TRP A 286 6.19 14.07 10.79
C TRP A 286 5.37 13.11 11.66
N ILE A 287 4.22 12.70 11.12
CA ILE A 287 3.34 11.70 11.73
C ILE A 287 3.41 10.46 10.84
N TYR A 288 3.96 9.36 11.38
CA TYR A 288 3.89 8.03 10.76
C TYR A 288 2.48 7.51 10.83
#